data_AF-A0A1G8EZ84-F1
#
_entry.id   AF-A0A1G8EZ84-F1
#
_cell.length_a   1.000
_cell.length_b   1.000
_cell.length_c   1.000
_cell.angle_alpha   90.00
_cell.angle_beta   90.00
_cell.angle_gamma   90.00
#
_symmetry.space_group_name_H-M   'P 1'
#
loop_
_entity.id
_entity.type
_entity.pdbx_description
1 polymer ?
#
loop_
_entity_poly.entity_id
_entity_poly.type
_entity_poly.pdbx_seq_one_letter_code
_entity_poly.pdbx_strand_id
1 'polypeptide(L)'
;MSPSPHDRWQAEIDRRLERGVELEFTLAQFASAVDARDGDDRLQTFVDRLLASAAVRRIEAYRCPVRGCNRVLPPGGPPASCPYCHTDYLQTGHEAVVEPFYRLQGEPSRDIRWMMVIHGMNSRAKWQEEFSWQIANQLNYGAPVLIYKYGWATIDVFARWMHRRLARRLGERMRIAIAQAEKGHRPPRPDIIAHSFGTLLLSRVLEDADFADLKFGRIITAASIVRPDFDWRRLVAEGRVEAVLNHVGGQDAAVPYAQYAIPGAGPGGVVGYGADNVLNVRSEAYGHSGFFIPENLRLLISPDGLWHGFLTRPLAHFRPAGHFVPESVWRPAPLPARIFTRLLAYGVFCVLAPFSALRRLLDP
;
A
#
# COMPACT_ATOMS: atom_id res chain seq x y z
N MET A 1 20.98 22.64 20.21
CA MET A 1 22.21 21.83 20.16
C MET A 1 22.17 21.02 18.88
N SER A 2 23.23 21.03 18.07
CA SER A 2 23.29 20.18 16.88
C SER A 2 23.35 18.70 17.31
N PRO A 3 22.67 17.78 16.60
CA PRO A 3 22.72 16.35 16.92
C PRO A 3 24.14 15.82 16.87
N SER A 4 24.47 14.85 17.72
CA SER A 4 25.80 14.25 17.70
C SER A 4 26.02 13.47 16.40
N PRO A 5 27.28 13.22 15.98
CA PRO A 5 27.56 12.36 14.83
C PRO A 5 26.90 10.98 14.94
N HIS A 6 26.89 10.41 16.14
CA HIS A 6 26.25 9.12 16.41
C HIS A 6 24.74 9.16 16.14
N ASP A 7 24.05 10.20 16.58
CA ASP A 7 22.60 10.34 16.35
C ASP A 7 22.27 10.42 14.87
N ARG A 8 23.12 11.12 14.10
CA ARG A 8 23.00 11.18 12.64
C ARG A 8 23.22 9.84 11.96
N TRP A 9 24.21 9.07 12.39
CA TRP A 9 24.49 7.74 11.84
C TRP A 9 23.38 6.76 12.16
N GLN A 10 22.86 6.78 13.39
CA GLN A 10 21.72 5.96 13.76
C GLN A 10 20.47 6.35 12.95
N ALA A 11 20.20 7.65 12.79
CA ALA A 11 19.08 8.13 11.98
C ALA A 11 19.19 7.66 10.50
N GLU A 12 20.40 7.58 9.96
CA GLU A 12 20.63 7.04 8.60
C GLU A 12 20.35 5.54 8.52
N ILE A 13 20.75 4.76 9.52
CA ILE A 13 20.44 3.32 9.61
C ILE A 13 18.91 3.13 9.69
N ASP A 14 18.25 3.87 10.58
CA ASP A 14 16.81 3.81 10.77
C ASP A 14 16.08 4.20 9.49
N ARG A 15 16.53 5.25 8.79
CA ARG A 15 15.99 5.68 7.48
C ARG A 15 16.08 4.55 6.44
N ARG A 16 17.22 3.87 6.34
CA ARG A 16 17.42 2.77 5.37
C ARG A 16 16.52 1.58 5.68
N LEU A 17 16.39 1.20 6.94
CA LEU A 17 15.49 0.14 7.39
C LEU A 17 14.01 0.49 7.19
N GLU A 18 13.62 1.74 7.50
CA GLU A 18 12.25 2.22 7.31
C GLU A 18 11.85 2.26 5.84
N ARG A 19 12.77 2.69 4.98
CA ARG A 19 12.51 2.79 3.54
C ARG A 19 12.76 1.46 2.80
N GLY A 20 13.52 0.54 3.38
CA GLY A 20 13.97 -0.68 2.72
C GLY A 20 14.90 -0.41 1.53
N VAL A 21 15.70 0.65 1.57
CA VAL A 21 16.62 1.06 0.49
C VAL A 21 18.06 1.11 0.99
N GLU A 22 19.02 0.89 0.09
CA GLU A 22 20.46 0.98 0.41
C GLU A 22 20.86 0.11 1.61
N LEU A 23 20.19 -1.05 1.76
CA LEU A 23 20.45 -2.01 2.83
C LEU A 23 21.84 -2.64 2.74
N GLU A 24 22.50 -2.52 1.58
CA GLU A 24 23.87 -2.93 1.34
C GLU A 24 24.73 -1.70 1.03
N PHE A 25 25.85 -1.56 1.74
CA PHE A 25 26.73 -0.41 1.56
C PHE A 25 28.19 -0.73 1.91
N THR A 26 29.10 0.03 1.33
CA THR A 26 30.49 0.13 1.80
C THR A 26 30.60 1.19 2.88
N LEU A 27 31.66 1.15 3.69
CA LEU A 27 31.91 2.19 4.69
C LEU A 27 31.99 3.59 4.04
N ALA A 28 32.65 3.71 2.89
CA ALA A 28 32.76 4.96 2.15
C ALA A 28 31.39 5.47 1.65
N GLN A 29 30.51 4.58 1.17
CA GLN A 29 29.15 4.95 0.78
C GLN A 29 28.33 5.45 1.98
N PHE A 30 28.45 4.79 3.13
CA PHE A 30 27.78 5.23 4.34
C PHE A 30 28.34 6.56 4.85
N ALA A 31 29.67 6.72 4.87
CA ALA A 31 30.34 7.96 5.25
C ALA A 31 29.87 9.14 4.38
N SER A 32 29.79 8.95 3.06
CA SER A 32 29.24 9.93 2.13
C SER A 32 27.79 10.30 2.44
N ALA A 33 26.93 9.31 2.70
CA ALA A 33 25.52 9.54 3.01
C ALA A 33 25.30 10.32 4.32
N VAL A 34 26.27 10.25 5.25
CA VAL A 34 26.20 10.94 6.55
C VAL A 34 27.21 12.08 6.66
N ASP A 35 27.74 12.60 5.56
CA ASP A 35 28.76 13.68 5.51
C ASP A 35 29.93 13.48 6.49
N ALA A 36 30.38 12.24 6.67
CA ALA A 36 31.57 11.88 7.43
C ALA A 36 32.81 11.81 6.52
N ARG A 37 34.00 11.96 7.11
CA ARG A 37 35.25 11.79 6.36
C ARG A 37 35.45 10.32 6.02
N ASP A 38 36.00 10.05 4.84
CA ASP A 38 36.44 8.71 4.50
C ASP A 38 37.56 8.29 5.48
N GLY A 39 37.45 7.08 6.03
CA GLY A 39 38.35 6.60 7.09
C GLY A 39 38.14 7.20 8.49
N ASP A 40 36.95 7.71 8.83
CA ASP A 40 36.64 8.14 10.20
C ASP A 40 36.60 6.94 11.18
N ASP A 41 37.58 6.83 12.07
CA ASP A 41 37.70 5.77 13.09
C ASP A 41 36.46 5.65 13.98
N ARG A 42 35.76 6.77 14.25
CA ARG A 42 34.54 6.76 15.07
C ARG A 42 33.39 6.11 14.31
N LEU A 43 33.31 6.32 13.00
CA LEU A 43 32.32 5.68 12.14
C LEU A 43 32.60 4.19 12.02
N GLN A 44 33.87 3.80 11.83
CA GLN A 44 34.26 2.39 11.85
C GLN A 44 33.84 1.72 13.17
N THR A 45 34.13 2.36 14.30
CA THR A 45 33.73 1.87 15.64
C THR A 45 32.20 1.72 15.76
N PHE A 46 31.43 2.64 15.17
CA PHE A 46 29.97 2.55 15.16
C PHE A 46 29.49 1.33 14.36
N VAL A 47 30.02 1.10 13.16
CA VAL A 47 29.68 -0.07 12.34
C VAL A 47 30.11 -1.38 13.00
N ASP A 48 31.26 -1.41 13.66
CA ASP A 48 31.73 -2.59 14.40
C ASP A 48 30.79 -2.95 15.56
N ARG A 49 30.21 -1.95 16.24
CA ARG A 49 29.15 -2.18 17.24
C ARG A 49 27.89 -2.75 16.61
N LEU A 50 27.49 -2.28 15.43
CA LEU A 50 26.35 -2.84 14.71
C LEU A 50 26.59 -4.30 14.31
N LEU A 51 27.80 -4.65 13.87
CA LEU A 51 28.21 -6.03 13.62
C LEU A 51 28.12 -6.90 14.89
N ALA A 52 28.65 -6.39 16.02
CA ALA A 52 28.62 -7.10 17.30
C ALA A 52 27.20 -7.35 17.81
N SER A 53 26.27 -6.42 17.54
CA SER A 53 24.84 -6.57 17.86
C SER A 53 24.05 -7.43 16.86
N ALA A 54 24.70 -7.92 15.80
CA ALA A 54 24.10 -8.60 14.66
C ALA A 54 23.08 -7.76 13.85
N ALA A 55 22.92 -6.47 14.12
CA ALA A 55 22.07 -5.57 13.32
C ALA A 55 22.54 -5.44 11.85
N VAL A 56 23.84 -5.65 11.63
CA VAL A 56 24.50 -5.67 10.33
C VAL A 56 25.27 -6.98 10.18
N ARG A 57 25.36 -7.49 8.95
CA ARG A 57 26.31 -8.55 8.58
C ARG A 57 27.32 -8.04 7.56
N ARG A 58 28.57 -8.46 7.70
CA ARG A 58 29.60 -8.23 6.67
C ARG A 58 29.42 -9.27 5.56
N ILE A 59 29.45 -8.81 4.32
CA ILE A 59 29.42 -9.65 3.12
C ILE A 59 30.59 -9.27 2.20
N GLU A 60 31.04 -10.21 1.40
CA GLU A 60 32.07 -9.97 0.39
C GLU A 60 31.39 -9.63 -0.93
N ALA A 61 31.81 -8.52 -1.54
CA ALA A 61 31.48 -8.18 -2.90
C ALA A 61 32.77 -8.11 -3.74
N TYR A 62 32.65 -8.39 -5.02
CA TYR A 62 33.78 -8.37 -5.95
C TYR A 62 33.71 -7.13 -6.82
N ARG A 63 34.85 -6.51 -7.10
CA ARG A 63 34.97 -5.35 -7.99
C ARG A 63 35.92 -5.65 -9.14
N CYS A 64 35.56 -5.18 -10.33
CA CYS A 64 36.40 -5.35 -11.50
C CYS A 64 37.73 -4.57 -11.36
N PRO A 65 38.89 -5.23 -11.47
CA PRO A 65 40.20 -4.59 -11.30
C PRO A 65 40.62 -3.74 -12.52
N VAL A 66 39.93 -3.89 -13.66
CA VAL A 66 40.28 -3.23 -14.91
C VAL A 66 40.09 -1.72 -14.78
N ARG A 67 41.18 -0.99 -14.99
CA ARG A 67 41.21 0.48 -15.00
C ARG A 67 40.25 0.99 -16.08
N GLY A 68 39.18 1.67 -15.67
CA GLY A 68 38.10 2.14 -16.55
C GLY A 68 36.77 1.40 -16.38
N CYS A 69 36.76 0.20 -15.80
CA CYS A 69 35.53 -0.47 -15.39
C CYS A 69 35.22 -0.18 -13.91
N ASN A 70 36.04 -0.69 -12.99
CA ASN A 70 35.92 -0.52 -11.54
C ASN A 70 34.52 -0.74 -10.95
N ARG A 71 33.64 -1.49 -11.64
CA ARG A 71 32.26 -1.74 -11.20
C ARG A 71 32.21 -2.86 -10.19
N VAL A 72 31.32 -2.72 -9.21
CA VAL A 72 30.92 -3.81 -8.31
C VAL A 72 30.19 -4.87 -9.15
N LEU A 73 30.59 -6.11 -8.98
CA LEU A 73 30.12 -7.26 -9.73
C LEU A 73 28.88 -7.86 -9.05
N PRO A 74 28.01 -8.56 -9.81
CA PRO A 74 26.85 -9.21 -9.25
C PRO A 74 27.22 -10.16 -8.09
N PRO A 75 26.36 -10.30 -7.08
CA PRO A 75 26.62 -11.17 -5.94
C PRO A 75 26.77 -12.63 -6.38
N GLY A 76 27.72 -13.35 -5.78
CA GLY A 76 28.06 -14.72 -6.14
C GLY A 76 29.45 -15.12 -5.63
N GLY A 77 29.94 -16.27 -6.09
CA GLY A 77 31.34 -16.64 -5.91
C GLY A 77 32.29 -15.76 -6.74
N PRO A 78 33.62 -15.97 -6.62
CA PRO A 78 34.62 -15.22 -7.38
C PRO A 78 34.30 -15.31 -8.89
N PRO A 79 34.03 -14.18 -9.56
CA PRO A 79 33.68 -14.21 -10.97
C PRO A 79 34.90 -14.52 -11.83
N ALA A 80 34.75 -15.36 -12.85
CA ALA A 80 35.81 -15.62 -13.83
C ALA A 80 35.94 -14.50 -14.88
N SER A 81 34.90 -13.68 -15.05
CA SER A 81 34.90 -12.57 -16.00
C SER A 81 33.98 -11.43 -15.56
N CYS A 82 34.24 -10.23 -16.07
CA CYS A 82 33.40 -9.06 -15.82
C CYS A 82 32.18 -9.03 -16.77
N PRO A 83 30.94 -8.98 -16.30
CA PRO A 83 29.77 -8.88 -17.18
C PRO A 83 29.61 -7.49 -17.84
N TYR A 84 30.39 -6.50 -17.41
CA TYR A 84 30.27 -5.12 -17.88
C TYR A 84 31.32 -4.74 -18.93
N CYS A 85 32.58 -5.14 -18.73
CA CYS A 85 33.67 -4.88 -19.69
C CYS A 85 34.12 -6.15 -20.42
N HIS A 86 33.48 -7.29 -20.12
CA HIS A 86 33.76 -8.59 -20.73
C HIS A 86 35.21 -9.08 -20.59
N THR A 87 35.99 -8.50 -19.68
CA THR A 87 37.34 -8.97 -19.39
C THR A 87 37.28 -10.32 -18.71
N ASP A 88 37.95 -11.30 -19.31
CA ASP A 88 38.22 -12.61 -18.72
C ASP A 88 39.44 -12.49 -17.78
N TYR A 89 39.21 -12.72 -16.49
CA TYR A 89 40.22 -12.54 -15.46
C TYR A 89 41.29 -13.64 -15.52
N LEU A 90 40.93 -14.85 -15.94
CA LEU A 90 41.86 -15.97 -16.08
C LEU A 90 42.84 -15.72 -17.24
N GLN A 91 42.36 -15.21 -18.37
CA GLN A 91 43.22 -14.94 -19.53
C GLN A 91 44.13 -13.73 -19.32
N THR A 92 43.66 -12.72 -18.58
CA THR A 92 44.40 -11.48 -18.36
C THR A 92 45.29 -11.51 -17.13
N GLY A 93 45.24 -12.57 -16.32
CA GLY A 93 45.98 -12.68 -15.06
C GLY A 93 45.52 -11.67 -14.00
N HIS A 94 44.27 -11.24 -14.09
CA HIS A 94 43.65 -10.35 -13.13
C HIS A 94 42.88 -11.16 -12.08
N GLU A 95 42.73 -10.59 -10.88
CA GLU A 95 41.84 -11.12 -9.85
C GLU A 95 40.84 -10.04 -9.46
N ALA A 96 39.59 -10.44 -9.22
CA ALA A 96 38.57 -9.50 -8.77
C ALA A 96 38.94 -8.95 -7.38
N VAL A 97 38.85 -7.63 -7.21
CA VAL A 97 39.16 -6.99 -5.94
C VAL A 97 38.03 -7.30 -4.95
N VAL A 98 38.36 -7.92 -3.82
CA VAL A 98 37.40 -8.18 -2.74
C VAL A 98 37.20 -6.89 -1.95
N GLU A 99 35.96 -6.44 -1.86
CA GLU A 99 35.57 -5.25 -1.11
C GLU A 99 34.54 -5.62 -0.03
N PRO A 100 34.74 -5.20 1.23
CA PRO A 100 33.79 -5.48 2.29
C PRO A 100 32.54 -4.61 2.13
N PHE A 101 31.40 -5.28 2.07
CA PHE A 101 30.08 -4.66 2.16
C PHE A 101 29.44 -4.98 3.50
N TYR A 102 28.56 -4.10 3.95
CA TYR A 102 27.76 -4.22 5.13
C TYR A 102 26.31 -4.33 4.69
N ARG A 103 25.61 -5.36 5.17
CA ARG A 103 24.19 -5.59 4.89
C ARG A 103 23.38 -5.48 6.17
N LEU A 104 22.43 -4.55 6.19
CA LEU A 104 21.46 -4.40 7.26
C LEU A 104 20.49 -5.58 7.30
N GLN A 105 20.08 -5.98 8.51
CA GLN A 105 18.98 -6.91 8.69
C GLN A 105 17.65 -6.17 8.54
N GLY A 106 17.10 -6.17 7.32
CA GLY A 106 15.82 -5.57 7.02
C GLY A 106 15.22 -6.13 5.73
N GLU A 107 13.95 -5.84 5.50
CA GLU A 107 13.27 -6.17 4.25
C GLU A 107 13.54 -5.07 3.22
N PRO A 108 13.79 -5.42 1.94
CA PRO A 108 13.88 -4.41 0.90
C PRO A 108 12.50 -3.81 0.59
N SER A 109 12.49 -2.58 0.10
CA SER A 109 11.31 -1.99 -0.53
C SER A 109 10.81 -2.88 -1.66
N ARG A 110 9.50 -3.00 -1.82
CA ARG A 110 8.88 -3.71 -2.93
C ARG A 110 8.40 -2.76 -4.01
N ASP A 111 8.30 -3.30 -5.22
CA ASP A 111 7.61 -2.62 -6.32
C ASP A 111 6.10 -2.81 -6.25
N ILE A 112 5.37 -1.81 -6.75
CA ILE A 112 3.94 -1.92 -7.00
C ILE A 112 3.73 -2.64 -8.33
N ARG A 113 3.39 -3.92 -8.28
CA ARG A 113 3.38 -4.77 -9.50
C ARG A 113 2.18 -4.52 -10.39
N TRP A 114 1.02 -4.31 -9.78
CA TRP A 114 -0.22 -3.84 -10.38
C TRP A 114 -1.27 -3.66 -9.28
N MET A 115 -2.31 -2.90 -9.56
CA MET A 115 -3.36 -2.63 -8.59
C MET A 115 -4.75 -2.54 -9.21
N MET A 116 -5.78 -2.66 -8.38
CA MET A 116 -7.15 -2.35 -8.75
C MET A 116 -7.68 -1.19 -7.93
N VAL A 117 -8.41 -0.29 -8.59
CA VAL A 117 -9.06 0.84 -7.93
C VAL A 117 -10.58 0.73 -8.02
N ILE A 118 -11.25 0.94 -6.89
CA ILE A 118 -12.69 0.78 -6.72
C ILE A 118 -13.27 2.08 -6.18
N HIS A 119 -14.15 2.71 -6.96
CA HIS A 119 -14.73 4.00 -6.60
C HIS A 119 -15.89 3.89 -5.58
N GLY A 120 -16.25 5.03 -4.99
CA GLY A 120 -17.44 5.18 -4.15
C GLY A 120 -18.73 5.41 -4.93
N MET A 121 -19.85 5.51 -4.22
CA MET A 121 -21.17 5.76 -4.84
C MET A 121 -21.24 7.12 -5.56
N ASN A 122 -22.16 7.26 -6.50
CA ASN A 122 -22.48 8.52 -7.18
C ASN A 122 -21.26 9.27 -7.79
N SER A 123 -20.33 8.54 -8.40
CA SER A 123 -19.16 9.13 -9.04
C SER A 123 -18.94 8.55 -10.43
N ARG A 124 -18.53 9.41 -11.40
CA ARG A 124 -17.94 8.96 -12.67
C ARG A 124 -16.49 8.49 -12.50
N ALA A 125 -15.97 8.65 -11.28
CA ALA A 125 -14.65 8.22 -10.86
C ALA A 125 -13.52 8.79 -11.72
N LYS A 126 -13.64 10.08 -12.13
CA LYS A 126 -12.59 10.80 -12.87
C LYS A 126 -11.23 10.73 -12.15
N TRP A 127 -11.25 10.69 -10.82
CA TRP A 127 -10.03 10.54 -10.03
C TRP A 127 -9.29 9.24 -10.31
N GLN A 128 -9.97 8.15 -10.73
CA GLN A 128 -9.31 6.88 -11.05
C GLN A 128 -8.41 7.03 -12.30
N GLU A 129 -8.83 7.88 -13.25
CA GLU A 129 -8.04 8.19 -14.45
C GLU A 129 -6.85 9.06 -14.10
N GLU A 130 -7.05 10.13 -13.30
CA GLU A 130 -5.94 10.95 -12.78
C GLU A 130 -4.97 10.11 -11.96
N PHE A 131 -5.47 9.23 -11.08
CA PHE A 131 -4.65 8.33 -10.29
C PHE A 131 -3.81 7.40 -11.17
N SER A 132 -4.43 6.78 -12.18
CA SER A 132 -3.72 5.93 -13.14
C SER A 132 -2.62 6.70 -13.88
N TRP A 133 -2.92 7.92 -14.33
CA TRP A 133 -1.95 8.82 -14.96
C TRP A 133 -0.79 9.15 -14.02
N GLN A 134 -1.08 9.53 -12.79
CA GLN A 134 -0.06 9.93 -11.82
C GLN A 134 0.84 8.75 -11.42
N ILE A 135 0.28 7.56 -11.19
CA ILE A 135 1.08 6.34 -10.92
C ILE A 135 2.01 6.03 -12.09
N ALA A 136 1.52 6.11 -13.34
CA ALA A 136 2.32 5.84 -14.52
C ALA A 136 3.47 6.84 -14.73
N ASN A 137 3.33 8.07 -14.24
CA ASN A 137 4.36 9.11 -14.38
C ASN A 137 5.31 9.20 -13.17
N GLN A 138 4.91 8.69 -12.00
CA GLN A 138 5.73 8.75 -10.79
C GLN A 138 6.62 7.53 -10.59
N LEU A 139 6.18 6.35 -11.07
CA LEU A 139 6.98 5.14 -10.95
C LEU A 139 7.95 5.03 -12.13
N ASN A 140 9.21 4.69 -11.84
CA ASN A 140 10.22 4.41 -12.86
C ASN A 140 9.99 3.10 -13.62
N TYR A 141 8.88 2.40 -13.34
CA TYR A 141 8.46 1.15 -13.94
C TYR A 141 6.95 1.14 -14.17
N GLY A 142 6.48 0.33 -15.13
CA GLY A 142 5.06 0.22 -15.42
C GLY A 142 4.30 -0.57 -14.35
N ALA A 143 3.44 0.10 -13.60
CA ALA A 143 2.49 -0.52 -12.66
C ALA A 143 1.05 -0.36 -13.20
N PRO A 144 0.46 -1.40 -13.83
CA PRO A 144 -0.90 -1.30 -14.36
C PRO A 144 -1.94 -1.04 -13.27
N VAL A 145 -2.87 -0.14 -13.57
CA VAL A 145 -4.02 0.18 -12.72
C VAL A 145 -5.30 -0.30 -13.39
N LEU A 146 -5.93 -1.32 -12.83
CA LEU A 146 -7.25 -1.77 -13.26
C LEU A 146 -8.33 -0.89 -12.63
N ILE A 147 -8.97 -0.07 -13.45
CA ILE A 147 -10.08 0.78 -13.03
C ILE A 147 -11.37 -0.04 -13.05
N TYR A 148 -11.96 -0.29 -11.88
CA TYR A 148 -13.29 -0.89 -11.81
C TYR A 148 -14.36 0.18 -11.63
N LYS A 149 -15.26 0.26 -12.62
CA LYS A 149 -16.47 1.09 -12.58
C LYS A 149 -17.70 0.19 -12.54
N TYR A 150 -18.44 0.20 -11.44
CA TYR A 150 -19.72 -0.55 -11.33
C TYR A 150 -20.94 0.28 -11.76
N GLY A 151 -20.70 1.48 -12.31
CA GLY A 151 -21.72 2.40 -12.78
C GLY A 151 -22.32 3.27 -11.68
N TRP A 152 -23.40 3.96 -12.02
CA TRP A 152 -24.11 4.87 -11.11
C TRP A 152 -24.91 4.11 -10.04
N ALA A 153 -24.25 3.73 -8.94
CA ALA A 153 -24.96 3.36 -7.71
C ALA A 153 -25.28 4.65 -6.94
N THR A 154 -26.52 5.10 -7.00
CA THR A 154 -27.02 6.23 -6.20
C THR A 154 -27.90 5.70 -5.07
N ILE A 155 -29.09 5.23 -5.40
CA ILE A 155 -30.06 4.66 -4.46
C ILE A 155 -29.88 3.16 -4.21
N ASP A 156 -29.15 2.47 -5.10
CA ASP A 156 -28.88 1.02 -4.99
C ASP A 156 -28.19 0.64 -3.67
N VAL A 157 -27.51 1.61 -3.05
CA VAL A 157 -26.81 1.50 -1.76
C VAL A 157 -27.76 1.26 -0.57
N PHE A 158 -29.07 1.43 -0.75
CA PHE A 158 -30.07 1.12 0.27
C PHE A 158 -30.59 -0.32 0.17
N ALA A 159 -30.29 -1.02 -0.92
CA ALA A 159 -30.80 -2.36 -1.20
C ALA A 159 -29.71 -3.43 -1.00
N ARG A 160 -29.80 -4.21 0.09
CA ARG A 160 -28.81 -5.25 0.43
C ARG A 160 -28.57 -6.28 -0.69
N TRP A 161 -29.61 -6.66 -1.43
CA TRP A 161 -29.50 -7.60 -2.53
C TRP A 161 -28.70 -7.02 -3.71
N MET A 162 -28.74 -5.70 -3.90
CA MET A 162 -27.91 -5.03 -4.90
C MET A 162 -26.44 -5.04 -4.51
N HIS A 163 -26.12 -4.88 -3.23
CA HIS A 163 -24.73 -4.97 -2.77
C HIS A 163 -24.15 -6.34 -3.07
N ARG A 164 -24.92 -7.42 -2.82
CA ARG A 164 -24.50 -8.78 -3.16
C ARG A 164 -24.27 -8.96 -4.66
N ARG A 165 -25.19 -8.45 -5.50
CA ARG A 165 -25.03 -8.52 -6.96
C ARG A 165 -23.79 -7.77 -7.45
N LEU A 166 -23.56 -6.56 -6.94
CA LEU A 166 -22.40 -5.74 -7.30
C LEU A 166 -21.10 -6.35 -6.79
N ALA A 167 -21.07 -6.86 -5.55
CA ALA A 167 -19.92 -7.57 -5.00
C ALA A 167 -19.60 -8.83 -5.81
N ARG A 168 -20.60 -9.63 -6.19
CA ARG A 168 -20.36 -10.83 -7.01
C ARG A 168 -19.77 -10.47 -8.37
N ARG A 169 -20.28 -9.40 -9.02
CA ARG A 169 -19.70 -8.87 -10.28
C ARG A 169 -18.26 -8.37 -10.09
N LEU A 170 -17.99 -7.71 -8.97
CA LEU A 170 -16.64 -7.26 -8.62
C LEU A 170 -15.70 -8.46 -8.44
N GLY A 171 -16.12 -9.46 -7.67
CA GLY A 171 -15.35 -10.69 -7.43
C GLY A 171 -15.04 -11.44 -8.73
N GLU A 172 -16.01 -11.63 -9.61
CA GLU A 172 -15.76 -12.25 -10.92
C GLU A 172 -14.80 -11.42 -11.78
N ARG A 173 -14.92 -10.09 -11.74
CA ARG A 173 -14.01 -9.22 -12.47
C ARG A 173 -12.59 -9.27 -11.90
N MET A 174 -12.45 -9.36 -10.58
CA MET A 174 -11.16 -9.54 -9.90
C MET A 174 -10.52 -10.87 -10.31
N ARG A 175 -11.28 -11.96 -10.30
CA ARG A 175 -10.80 -13.29 -10.73
C ARG A 175 -10.29 -13.26 -12.17
N ILE A 176 -11.06 -12.69 -13.09
CA ILE A 176 -10.65 -12.56 -14.51
C ILE A 176 -9.37 -11.73 -14.62
N ALA A 177 -9.29 -10.61 -13.92
CA ALA A 177 -8.12 -9.73 -13.98
C ALA A 177 -6.87 -10.37 -13.37
N ILE A 178 -6.99 -11.13 -12.28
CA ILE A 178 -5.89 -11.90 -11.68
C ILE A 178 -5.40 -12.96 -12.67
N ALA A 179 -6.31 -13.74 -13.28
CA ALA A 179 -5.93 -14.73 -14.28
C ALA A 179 -5.24 -14.10 -15.52
N GLN A 180 -5.63 -12.89 -15.92
CA GLN A 180 -4.96 -12.14 -16.98
C GLN A 180 -3.57 -11.64 -16.55
N ALA A 181 -3.44 -11.17 -15.31
CA ALA A 181 -2.16 -10.73 -14.75
C ALA A 181 -1.16 -11.89 -14.71
N GLU A 182 -1.58 -13.08 -14.28
CA GLU A 182 -0.75 -14.29 -14.27
C GLU A 182 -0.27 -14.67 -15.66
N LYS A 183 -1.15 -14.68 -16.67
CA LYS A 183 -0.76 -14.89 -18.08
C LYS A 183 0.26 -13.87 -18.57
N GLY A 184 0.22 -12.65 -18.02
CA GLY A 184 1.19 -11.59 -18.27
C GLY A 184 2.41 -11.62 -17.35
N HIS A 185 2.71 -12.72 -16.67
CA HIS A 185 3.83 -12.90 -15.72
C HIS A 185 3.84 -11.90 -14.56
N ARG A 186 2.67 -11.43 -14.14
CA ARG A 186 2.50 -10.60 -12.94
C ARG A 186 2.05 -11.48 -11.77
N PRO A 187 2.42 -11.11 -10.53
CA PRO A 187 2.00 -11.87 -9.36
C PRO A 187 0.47 -11.82 -9.19
N PRO A 188 -0.15 -12.90 -8.70
CA PRO A 188 -1.61 -13.03 -8.60
C PRO A 188 -2.25 -12.24 -7.45
N ARG A 189 -1.50 -11.32 -6.85
CA ARG A 189 -1.92 -10.53 -5.68
C ARG A 189 -1.88 -9.05 -6.02
N PRO A 190 -2.99 -8.48 -6.55
CA PRO A 190 -3.07 -7.05 -6.79
C PRO A 190 -3.11 -6.28 -5.48
N ASP A 191 -2.51 -5.10 -5.48
CA ASP A 191 -2.81 -4.08 -4.47
C ASP A 191 -4.20 -3.48 -4.75
N ILE A 192 -4.92 -3.05 -3.72
CA ILE A 192 -6.29 -2.53 -3.87
C ILE A 192 -6.40 -1.14 -3.25
N ILE A 193 -7.03 -0.20 -3.96
CA ILE A 193 -7.49 1.07 -3.37
C ILE A 193 -9.00 1.15 -3.53
N ALA A 194 -9.70 1.21 -2.41
CA ALA A 194 -11.16 1.29 -2.39
C ALA A 194 -11.62 2.54 -1.65
N HIS A 195 -12.64 3.21 -2.21
CA HIS A 195 -13.22 4.42 -1.63
C HIS A 195 -14.69 4.20 -1.23
N SER A 196 -15.08 4.68 -0.04
CA SER A 196 -16.49 4.79 0.35
C SER A 196 -17.28 3.50 0.07
N PHE A 197 -18.39 3.55 -0.67
CA PHE A 197 -19.18 2.35 -1.02
C PHE A 197 -18.37 1.21 -1.68
N GLY A 198 -17.30 1.55 -2.41
CA GLY A 198 -16.37 0.57 -2.96
C GLY A 198 -15.69 -0.28 -1.90
N THR A 199 -15.43 0.27 -0.70
CA THR A 199 -14.85 -0.50 0.42
C THR A 199 -15.84 -1.54 0.93
N LEU A 200 -17.13 -1.22 0.97
CA LEU A 200 -18.18 -2.17 1.33
C LEU A 200 -18.31 -3.29 0.30
N LEU A 201 -18.25 -2.99 -1.00
CA LEU A 201 -18.29 -4.02 -2.04
C LEU A 201 -17.09 -4.96 -1.92
N LEU A 202 -15.89 -4.41 -1.71
CA LEU A 202 -14.69 -5.20 -1.48
C LEU A 202 -14.82 -6.09 -0.24
N SER A 203 -15.34 -5.56 0.87
CA SER A 203 -15.53 -6.35 2.10
C SER A 203 -16.49 -7.53 1.88
N ARG A 204 -17.51 -7.36 1.02
CA ARG A 204 -18.41 -8.46 0.66
C ARG A 204 -17.76 -9.50 -0.24
N VAL A 205 -16.86 -9.11 -1.15
CA VAL A 205 -16.04 -10.08 -1.91
C VAL A 205 -15.16 -10.88 -0.96
N LEU A 206 -14.57 -10.21 0.04
CA LEU A 206 -13.74 -10.86 1.05
C LEU A 206 -14.54 -11.78 2.00
N GLU A 207 -15.83 -11.54 2.22
CA GLU A 207 -16.68 -12.44 3.03
C GLU A 207 -17.27 -13.61 2.23
N ASP A 208 -17.32 -13.49 0.91
CA ASP A 208 -18.00 -14.47 0.05
C ASP A 208 -17.11 -15.70 -0.21
N ALA A 209 -17.66 -16.87 0.12
CA ALA A 209 -16.99 -18.15 -0.02
C ALA A 209 -16.69 -18.50 -1.48
N ASP A 210 -17.50 -18.00 -2.43
CA ASP A 210 -17.26 -18.20 -3.87
C ASP A 210 -15.95 -17.55 -4.32
N PHE A 211 -15.41 -16.57 -3.57
CA PHE A 211 -14.17 -15.85 -3.88
C PHE A 211 -13.07 -16.07 -2.82
N ALA A 212 -13.16 -17.13 -2.03
CA ALA A 212 -12.18 -17.47 -1.00
C ALA A 212 -10.78 -17.78 -1.58
N ASP A 213 -10.71 -18.15 -2.85
CA ASP A 213 -9.49 -18.40 -3.62
C ASP A 213 -8.68 -17.12 -3.89
N LEU A 214 -9.35 -15.97 -3.96
CA LEU A 214 -8.71 -14.70 -4.31
C LEU A 214 -7.83 -14.18 -3.16
N LYS A 215 -6.58 -13.84 -3.51
CA LYS A 215 -5.60 -13.24 -2.61
C LYS A 215 -5.21 -11.85 -3.09
N PHE A 216 -4.95 -10.96 -2.14
CA PHE A 216 -4.66 -9.56 -2.39
C PHE A 216 -3.35 -9.17 -1.73
N GLY A 217 -2.66 -8.20 -2.32
CA GLY A 217 -1.50 -7.54 -1.73
C GLY A 217 -1.95 -6.60 -0.61
N ARG A 218 -1.44 -5.37 -0.65
CA ARG A 218 -1.78 -4.33 0.32
C ARG A 218 -3.05 -3.60 -0.11
N ILE A 219 -3.94 -3.38 0.86
CA ILE A 219 -5.24 -2.75 0.65
C ILE A 219 -5.26 -1.38 1.33
N ILE A 220 -5.59 -0.34 0.57
CA ILE A 220 -5.91 1.00 1.08
C ILE A 220 -7.41 1.20 1.01
N THR A 221 -8.01 1.52 2.15
CA THR A 221 -9.41 1.97 2.22
C THR A 221 -9.44 3.45 2.56
N ALA A 222 -10.11 4.26 1.74
CA ALA A 222 -10.26 5.70 1.94
C ALA A 222 -11.73 6.04 2.21
N ALA A 223 -12.00 6.86 3.23
CA ALA A 223 -13.36 7.21 3.65
C ALA A 223 -14.28 5.97 3.79
N SER A 224 -13.75 4.91 4.40
CA SER A 224 -14.40 3.61 4.38
C SER A 224 -15.75 3.61 5.11
N ILE A 225 -16.71 2.89 4.54
CA ILE A 225 -17.98 2.58 5.23
C ILE A 225 -18.06 1.11 5.67
N VAL A 226 -16.92 0.42 5.74
CA VAL A 226 -16.82 -0.93 6.32
C VAL A 226 -16.97 -0.82 7.84
N ARG A 227 -17.53 -1.87 8.46
CA ARG A 227 -17.68 -1.86 9.91
C ARG A 227 -16.31 -1.90 10.61
N PRO A 228 -16.11 -1.13 11.70
CA PRO A 228 -14.90 -1.18 12.52
C PRO A 228 -14.51 -2.58 13.02
N ASP A 229 -15.49 -3.46 13.22
CA ASP A 229 -15.35 -4.85 13.68
C ASP A 229 -15.21 -5.87 12.54
N PHE A 230 -14.95 -5.42 11.30
CA PHE A 230 -14.69 -6.33 10.19
C PHE A 230 -13.40 -7.12 10.43
N ASP A 231 -13.44 -8.42 10.16
CA ASP A 231 -12.39 -9.37 10.53
C ASP A 231 -11.18 -9.33 9.58
N TRP A 232 -10.52 -8.18 9.53
CA TRP A 232 -9.25 -7.99 8.83
C TRP A 232 -8.15 -8.87 9.44
N ARG A 233 -8.21 -9.11 10.76
CA ARG A 233 -7.24 -9.94 11.47
C ARG A 233 -7.15 -11.32 10.84
N ARG A 234 -8.28 -12.01 10.69
CA ARG A 234 -8.34 -13.33 10.07
C ARG A 234 -7.84 -13.31 8.63
N LEU A 235 -8.26 -12.34 7.81
CA LEU A 235 -7.87 -12.26 6.40
C LEU A 235 -6.37 -12.09 6.20
N VAL A 236 -5.71 -11.33 7.07
CA VAL A 236 -4.25 -11.17 7.05
C VAL A 236 -3.55 -12.41 7.60
N ALA A 237 -4.04 -13.00 8.70
CA ALA A 237 -3.47 -14.23 9.28
C ALA A 237 -3.53 -15.42 8.31
N GLU A 238 -4.60 -15.53 7.52
CA GLU A 238 -4.77 -16.55 6.47
C GLU A 238 -3.93 -16.26 5.21
N GLY A 239 -3.22 -15.12 5.16
CA GLY A 239 -2.45 -14.69 3.99
C GLY A 239 -3.32 -14.35 2.77
N ARG A 240 -4.60 -14.06 2.99
CA ARG A 240 -5.55 -13.65 1.94
C ARG A 240 -5.40 -12.16 1.60
N VAL A 241 -4.98 -11.36 2.57
CA VAL A 241 -4.61 -9.94 2.42
C VAL A 241 -3.23 -9.75 3.02
N GLU A 242 -2.32 -9.05 2.36
CA GLU A 242 -0.97 -8.81 2.90
C GLU A 242 -1.00 -7.82 4.07
N ALA A 243 -1.65 -6.67 3.87
CA ALA A 243 -1.80 -5.63 4.88
C ALA A 243 -2.94 -4.67 4.53
N VAL A 244 -3.40 -3.91 5.52
CA VAL A 244 -4.49 -2.95 5.35
C VAL A 244 -4.13 -1.60 5.95
N LEU A 245 -4.30 -0.55 5.15
CA LEU A 245 -4.29 0.85 5.57
C LEU A 245 -5.73 1.40 5.48
N ASN A 246 -6.24 1.90 6.59
CA ASN A 246 -7.47 2.67 6.64
C ASN A 246 -7.13 4.16 6.75
N HIS A 247 -7.31 4.88 5.65
CA HIS A 247 -7.06 6.31 5.57
C HIS A 247 -8.37 7.09 5.83
N VAL A 248 -8.42 7.70 7.01
CA VAL A 248 -9.56 8.39 7.61
C VAL A 248 -9.50 9.89 7.30
N GLY A 249 -10.64 10.45 6.90
CA GLY A 249 -10.78 11.89 6.68
C GLY A 249 -11.32 12.55 7.93
N GLY A 250 -10.57 13.47 8.53
CA GLY A 250 -10.97 14.15 9.77
C GLY A 250 -12.25 14.98 9.64
N GLN A 251 -12.56 15.45 8.44
CA GLN A 251 -13.75 16.26 8.13
C GLN A 251 -14.82 15.47 7.36
N ASP A 252 -14.76 14.12 7.36
CA ASP A 252 -15.75 13.29 6.68
C ASP A 252 -17.09 13.26 7.44
N ALA A 253 -18.03 14.09 6.97
CA ALA A 253 -19.38 14.14 7.53
C ALA A 253 -20.29 12.99 7.09
N ALA A 254 -19.96 12.23 6.04
CA ALA A 254 -20.86 11.21 5.47
C ALA A 254 -20.71 9.85 6.16
N VAL A 255 -19.47 9.43 6.43
CA VAL A 255 -19.15 8.11 7.00
C VAL A 255 -19.85 7.81 8.34
N PRO A 256 -19.99 8.76 9.30
CA PRO A 256 -20.68 8.49 10.57
C PRO A 256 -22.11 7.97 10.39
N TYR A 257 -22.79 8.44 9.33
CA TYR A 257 -24.19 8.12 9.07
C TYR A 257 -24.40 6.83 8.26
N ALA A 258 -23.35 6.29 7.64
CA ALA A 258 -23.45 5.12 6.77
C ALA A 258 -24.10 3.91 7.47
N GLN A 259 -23.81 3.70 8.75
CA GLN A 259 -24.35 2.57 9.55
C GLN A 259 -25.88 2.55 9.67
N TYR A 260 -26.52 3.73 9.56
CA TYR A 260 -27.96 3.90 9.70
C TYR A 260 -28.68 3.66 8.39
N ALA A 261 -28.15 4.15 7.27
CA ALA A 261 -28.84 4.10 5.98
C ALA A 261 -28.43 2.89 5.13
N ILE A 262 -27.17 2.45 5.19
CA ILE A 262 -26.60 1.46 4.27
C ILE A 262 -26.55 0.08 4.96
N PRO A 263 -27.25 -0.94 4.45
CA PRO A 263 -27.28 -2.27 5.07
C PRO A 263 -25.90 -2.93 5.21
N GLY A 264 -25.48 -3.10 6.46
CA GLY A 264 -24.21 -3.76 6.82
C GLY A 264 -22.97 -2.88 6.66
N ALA A 265 -23.14 -1.57 6.50
CA ALA A 265 -22.07 -0.59 6.62
C ALA A 265 -21.79 -0.23 8.09
N GLY A 266 -20.65 0.41 8.32
CA GLY A 266 -20.26 1.01 9.60
C GLY A 266 -19.30 2.19 9.40
N PRO A 267 -18.97 2.92 10.47
CA PRO A 267 -18.18 4.16 10.38
C PRO A 267 -16.65 3.90 10.39
N GLY A 268 -16.16 2.89 9.67
CA GLY A 268 -14.74 2.50 9.69
C GLY A 268 -13.79 3.63 9.28
N GLY A 269 -14.20 4.46 8.32
CA GLY A 269 -13.47 5.64 7.86
C GLY A 269 -13.51 6.84 8.82
N VAL A 270 -14.01 6.68 10.04
CA VAL A 270 -14.01 7.70 11.11
C VAL A 270 -13.52 7.10 12.43
N VAL A 271 -14.05 5.93 12.82
CA VAL A 271 -13.70 5.24 14.07
C VAL A 271 -12.38 4.47 13.93
N GLY A 272 -12.02 4.04 12.72
CA GLY A 272 -10.94 3.09 12.50
C GLY A 272 -11.41 1.64 12.50
N TYR A 273 -10.56 0.71 12.06
CA TYR A 273 -10.76 -0.73 12.23
C TYR A 273 -10.08 -1.20 13.52
N GLY A 274 -10.77 -2.06 14.28
CA GLY A 274 -10.29 -2.56 15.57
C GLY A 274 -9.30 -3.73 15.48
N ALA A 275 -8.93 -4.16 14.28
CA ALA A 275 -7.90 -5.17 14.08
C ALA A 275 -6.51 -4.55 14.26
N ASP A 276 -5.67 -5.22 15.06
CA ASP A 276 -4.32 -4.79 15.48
C ASP A 276 -3.29 -4.84 14.34
N ASN A 277 -3.56 -5.62 13.30
CA ASN A 277 -2.75 -5.70 12.08
C ASN A 277 -3.25 -4.78 10.95
N VAL A 278 -4.10 -3.81 11.28
CA VAL A 278 -4.51 -2.72 10.39
C VAL A 278 -3.85 -1.43 10.86
N LEU A 279 -3.31 -0.67 9.90
CA LEU A 279 -2.88 0.70 10.15
C LEU A 279 -4.05 1.65 9.93
N ASN A 280 -4.48 2.35 10.98
CA ASN A 280 -5.44 3.46 10.84
C ASN A 280 -4.67 4.78 10.85
N VAL A 281 -4.90 5.63 9.84
CA VAL A 281 -4.23 6.92 9.70
C VAL A 281 -5.27 8.00 9.44
N ARG A 282 -5.19 9.12 10.16
CA ARG A 282 -6.11 10.26 10.04
C ARG A 282 -5.44 11.45 9.37
N SER A 283 -6.10 11.98 8.34
CA SER A 283 -5.78 13.28 7.75
C SER A 283 -6.84 14.29 8.17
N GLU A 284 -6.48 15.22 9.07
CA GLU A 284 -7.42 16.17 9.69
C GLU A 284 -8.14 17.06 8.67
N ALA A 285 -7.45 17.46 7.60
CA ALA A 285 -7.99 18.37 6.59
C ALA A 285 -8.89 17.68 5.55
N TYR A 286 -8.96 16.35 5.54
CA TYR A 286 -9.62 15.63 4.45
C TYR A 286 -11.10 15.40 4.74
N GLY A 287 -11.95 15.84 3.81
CA GLY A 287 -13.35 15.42 3.72
C GLY A 287 -13.51 14.09 2.98
N HIS A 288 -14.76 13.70 2.70
CA HIS A 288 -15.09 12.37 2.14
C HIS A 288 -14.35 12.00 0.85
N SER A 289 -14.16 12.97 -0.05
CA SER A 289 -13.42 12.79 -1.31
C SER A 289 -12.08 13.54 -1.31
N GLY A 290 -11.66 14.08 -0.17
CA GLY A 290 -10.47 14.93 -0.04
C GLY A 290 -9.19 14.25 -0.52
N PHE A 291 -9.09 12.94 -0.32
CA PHE A 291 -7.98 12.08 -0.79
C PHE A 291 -7.71 12.17 -2.29
N PHE A 292 -8.75 12.46 -3.08
CA PHE A 292 -8.74 12.37 -4.54
C PHE A 292 -8.74 13.74 -5.21
N ILE A 293 -8.65 14.81 -4.41
CA ILE A 293 -8.30 16.14 -4.93
C ILE A 293 -6.89 16.01 -5.53
N PRO A 294 -6.62 16.50 -6.76
CA PRO A 294 -5.38 16.24 -7.47
C PRO A 294 -4.11 16.54 -6.65
N GLU A 295 -4.10 17.64 -5.90
CA GLU A 295 -2.98 18.05 -5.06
C GLU A 295 -2.75 17.06 -3.92
N ASN A 296 -3.82 16.70 -3.21
CA ASN A 296 -3.77 15.72 -2.13
C ASN A 296 -3.34 14.35 -2.65
N LEU A 297 -3.90 13.93 -3.78
CA LEU A 297 -3.57 12.66 -4.41
C LEU A 297 -2.08 12.60 -4.76
N ARG A 298 -1.56 13.62 -5.45
CA ARG A 298 -0.13 13.73 -5.79
C ARG A 298 0.77 13.61 -4.57
N LEU A 299 0.41 14.26 -3.45
CA LEU A 299 1.15 14.14 -2.20
C LEU A 299 1.11 12.71 -1.64
N LEU A 300 -0.06 12.07 -1.66
CA LEU A 300 -0.22 10.70 -1.13
C LEU A 300 0.60 9.66 -1.88
N ILE A 301 0.75 9.81 -3.20
CA ILE A 301 1.50 8.86 -4.03
C ILE A 301 2.94 9.26 -4.33
N SER A 302 3.37 10.46 -3.91
CA SER A 302 4.77 10.87 -3.97
C SER A 302 5.69 9.88 -3.22
N PRO A 303 7.01 9.83 -3.48
CA PRO A 303 7.93 8.89 -2.82
C PRO A 303 7.91 8.92 -1.28
N ASP A 304 7.60 10.09 -0.70
CA ASP A 304 7.46 10.30 0.74
C ASP A 304 5.99 10.28 1.21
N GLY A 305 5.06 10.09 0.27
CA GLY A 305 3.63 10.05 0.50
C GLY A 305 3.16 8.79 1.25
N LEU A 306 2.06 8.95 1.98
CA LEU A 306 1.48 7.87 2.79
C LEU A 306 1.14 6.62 1.98
N TRP A 307 0.50 6.78 0.81
CA TRP A 307 0.05 5.65 0.00
C TRP A 307 1.22 4.96 -0.67
N HIS A 308 2.17 5.73 -1.23
CA HIS A 308 3.39 5.16 -1.79
C HIS A 308 4.16 4.38 -0.72
N GLY A 309 4.44 5.03 0.43
CA GLY A 309 5.15 4.41 1.54
C GLY A 309 4.47 3.12 2.02
N PHE A 310 3.15 3.14 2.20
CA PHE A 310 2.41 1.94 2.58
C PHE A 310 2.44 0.86 1.50
N LEU A 311 2.53 1.21 0.22
CA LEU A 311 2.58 0.24 -0.87
C LEU A 311 4.00 -0.32 -1.12
N THR A 312 5.06 0.39 -0.75
CA THR A 312 6.44 0.00 -1.12
C THR A 312 7.32 -0.36 0.08
N ARG A 313 7.20 0.35 1.20
CA ARG A 313 8.14 0.21 2.34
C ARG A 313 7.91 -1.08 3.15
N PRO A 314 8.93 -1.57 3.87
CA PRO A 314 8.77 -2.62 4.88
C PRO A 314 7.75 -2.27 5.95
N LEU A 315 6.77 -3.14 6.18
CA LEU A 315 5.68 -2.86 7.14
C LEU A 315 6.17 -2.88 8.59
N ALA A 316 7.20 -3.68 8.90
CA ALA A 316 7.78 -3.78 10.23
C ALA A 316 8.20 -2.41 10.81
N HIS A 317 8.72 -1.54 9.95
CA HIS A 317 9.21 -0.20 10.32
C HIS A 317 8.32 0.94 9.85
N PHE A 318 7.27 0.67 9.08
CA PHE A 318 6.39 1.72 8.57
C PHE A 318 5.58 2.36 9.71
N ARG A 319 5.85 3.63 10.00
CA ARG A 319 5.21 4.41 11.07
C ARG A 319 4.69 5.74 10.52
N PRO A 320 3.51 5.74 9.89
CA PRO A 320 2.97 6.96 9.28
C PRO A 320 2.52 7.98 10.32
N ALA A 321 2.69 9.28 10.00
CA ALA A 321 2.10 10.36 10.76
C ALA A 321 0.57 10.27 10.76
N GLY A 322 -0.07 10.68 11.85
CA GLY A 322 -1.53 10.58 12.03
C GLY A 322 -2.02 9.15 12.29
N HIS A 323 -1.11 8.19 12.53
CA HIS A 323 -1.48 6.86 13.01
C HIS A 323 -2.23 6.94 14.34
N PHE A 324 -3.32 6.17 14.46
CA PHE A 324 -4.07 6.06 15.70
C PHE A 324 -4.62 4.64 15.91
N VAL A 325 -4.88 4.29 17.16
CA VAL A 325 -5.59 3.06 17.54
C VAL A 325 -7.00 3.46 17.98
N PRO A 326 -8.07 2.78 17.52
CA PRO A 326 -9.42 3.08 17.99
C PRO A 326 -9.52 2.97 19.52
N GLU A 327 -10.03 4.01 20.18
CA GLU A 327 -10.05 4.10 21.66
C GLU A 327 -11.01 3.11 22.32
N SER A 328 -12.02 2.65 21.60
CA SER A 328 -13.04 1.75 22.14
C SER A 328 -13.50 0.72 21.12
N VAL A 329 -13.95 -0.44 21.64
CA VAL A 329 -14.61 -1.46 20.83
C VAL A 329 -15.91 -0.87 20.29
N TRP A 330 -15.93 -0.61 18.98
CA TRP A 330 -17.11 -0.11 18.30
C TRP A 330 -18.29 -1.07 18.47
N ARG A 331 -19.46 -0.50 18.72
CA ARG A 331 -20.73 -1.23 18.73
C ARG A 331 -21.66 -0.62 17.68
N PRO A 332 -22.45 -1.44 16.97
CA PRO A 332 -23.44 -0.91 16.06
C PRO A 332 -24.48 -0.07 16.80
N ALA A 333 -24.99 0.97 16.14
CA ALA A 333 -26.12 1.74 16.64
C ALA A 333 -27.32 0.84 17.02
N PRO A 334 -28.17 1.27 17.98
CA PRO A 334 -29.31 0.49 18.44
C PRO A 334 -30.16 -0.08 17.30
N LEU A 335 -30.56 -1.35 17.43
CA LEU A 335 -31.31 -2.05 16.39
C LEU A 335 -32.58 -1.29 15.94
N PRO A 336 -33.41 -0.72 16.83
CA PRO A 336 -34.61 0.02 16.42
C PRO A 336 -34.29 1.24 15.56
N ALA A 337 -33.26 2.01 15.92
CA ALA A 337 -32.82 3.18 15.17
C ALA A 337 -32.41 2.77 13.74
N ARG A 338 -31.61 1.70 13.63
CA ARG A 338 -31.19 1.17 12.31
C ARG A 338 -32.36 0.62 11.50
N ILE A 339 -33.33 -0.04 12.12
CA ILE A 339 -34.51 -0.55 11.40
C ILE A 339 -35.30 0.61 10.83
N PHE A 340 -35.62 1.62 11.65
CA PHE A 340 -36.41 2.77 11.23
C PHE A 340 -35.73 3.52 10.07
N THR A 341 -34.45 3.86 10.20
CA THR A 341 -33.71 4.58 9.15
C THR A 341 -33.57 3.76 7.87
N ARG A 342 -33.41 2.44 7.97
CA ARG A 342 -33.34 1.56 6.79
C ARG A 342 -34.67 1.40 6.09
N LEU A 343 -35.79 1.34 6.83
CA LEU A 343 -37.12 1.31 6.23
C LEU A 343 -37.39 2.61 5.47
N LEU A 344 -37.02 3.76 6.04
CA LEU A 344 -37.12 5.05 5.35
C LEU A 344 -36.25 5.07 4.09
N ALA A 345 -34.98 4.69 4.19
CA ALA A 345 -34.06 4.65 3.06
C ALA A 345 -34.50 3.66 1.97
N TYR A 346 -35.10 2.53 2.36
CA TYR A 346 -35.66 1.58 1.41
C TYR A 346 -36.95 2.11 0.75
N GLY A 347 -37.78 2.86 1.50
CA GLY A 347 -38.90 3.61 0.92
C GLY A 347 -38.44 4.59 -0.16
N VAL A 348 -37.38 5.36 0.13
CA VAL A 348 -36.74 6.25 -0.87
C VAL A 348 -36.25 5.46 -2.08
N PHE A 349 -35.64 4.30 -1.89
CA PHE A 349 -35.24 3.41 -2.99
C PHE A 349 -36.45 2.99 -3.83
N CYS A 350 -37.54 2.53 -3.24
CA CYS A 350 -38.73 2.09 -3.99
C CYS A 350 -39.34 3.21 -4.83
N VAL A 351 -39.34 4.45 -4.33
CA VAL A 351 -39.85 5.61 -5.06
C VAL A 351 -38.92 6.02 -6.21
N LEU A 352 -37.61 6.01 -5.99
CA LEU A 352 -36.63 6.54 -6.94
C LEU A 352 -36.07 5.48 -7.92
N ALA A 353 -36.21 4.19 -7.62
CA ALA A 353 -35.68 3.08 -8.43
C ALA A 353 -36.17 3.10 -9.89
N PRO A 354 -37.46 3.32 -10.18
CA PRO A 354 -37.94 3.40 -11.56
C PRO A 354 -37.25 4.51 -12.36
N PHE A 355 -37.05 5.69 -11.75
CA PHE A 355 -36.37 6.81 -12.38
C PHE A 355 -34.88 6.56 -12.58
N SER A 356 -34.23 5.90 -11.62
CA SER A 356 -32.82 5.49 -11.75
C SER A 356 -32.63 4.45 -12.86
N ALA A 357 -33.57 3.50 -13.01
CA ALA A 357 -33.55 2.53 -14.09
C ALA A 357 -33.76 3.21 -15.46
N LEU A 358 -34.75 4.10 -15.57
CA LEU A 358 -35.00 4.88 -16.78
C LEU A 358 -33.78 5.72 -17.18
N ARG A 359 -33.14 6.39 -16.20
CA ARG A 359 -31.91 7.15 -16.47
C ARG A 359 -30.78 6.29 -17.00
N ARG A 360 -30.56 5.09 -16.44
CA ARG A 360 -29.52 4.16 -16.93
C ARG A 360 -29.80 3.62 -18.33
N LEU A 361 -31.05 3.64 -18.79
CA LEU A 361 -31.38 3.31 -20.17
C LEU A 361 -31.04 4.47 -21.12
N LEU A 362 -31.13 5.72 -20.65
CA LEU A 362 -30.90 6.93 -21.45
C LEU A 362 -29.42 7.38 -21.46
N ASP A 363 -28.67 7.12 -20.38
CA ASP A 363 -27.26 7.46 -20.18
C ASP A 363 -26.54 6.26 -19.53
N PRO A 364 -26.23 5.20 -20.32
CA PRO A 364 -25.74 3.91 -19.81
C PRO A 364 -24.33 3.92 -19.21
#